data_AF-A0A0K9P8N3-F1
#
_entry.id   AF-A0A0K9P8N3-F1
#
_cell.length_a   1.000
_cell.length_b   1.000
_cell.length_c   1.000
_cell.angle_alpha   90.00
_cell.angle_beta   90.00
_cell.angle_gamma   90.00
#
_symmetry.space_group_name_H-M   'P 1'
#
loop_
_entity.id
_entity.type
_entity.pdbx_description
1 polymer ?
#
loop_
_entity_poly.entity_id
_entity_poly.type
_entity_poly.pdbx_seq_one_letter_code
_entity_poly.pdbx_strand_id
1 'polypeptide(L)'
;MFSLKFIQPIVPDRGEIGRNSTRLLICAAARGPRPRFPRVWKTRQKIGTISKSQKLVDCVNGLSNVKEEVYGALDSFIAWELEFPLIVVKKTLKTLEFQKEWKRIIQLSKWMLSKGQGKTMGTYYTLLNAFAEDGRLEEAEELWTKIFSENLESLPRTFFIKMISIYHSKGMHEKMFEIFADMEELGIRPDVKIVNMIGDAFKQVGMDDNYERLTKKYPPPKWEYRYIKGKRVKIQISDLKDSKS
;
A
#
# COMPACT_ATOMS: atom_id res chain seq x y z
N MET A 1 -18.52 24.84 55.81
CA MET A 1 -19.16 23.59 56.27
C MET A 1 -20.28 23.28 55.28
N PHE A 2 -20.21 22.11 54.63
CA PHE A 2 -21.03 21.70 53.50
C PHE A 2 -22.53 21.62 53.81
N SER A 3 -23.38 21.98 52.85
CA SER A 3 -24.70 21.36 52.71
C SER A 3 -25.14 21.36 51.24
N LEU A 4 -25.04 20.20 50.61
CA LEU A 4 -25.63 19.86 49.32
C LEU A 4 -27.14 19.71 49.51
N LYS A 5 -27.95 20.45 48.74
CA LYS A 5 -29.38 20.13 48.58
C LYS A 5 -29.66 19.65 47.16
N PHE A 6 -29.95 18.36 47.09
CA PHE A 6 -30.51 17.63 45.96
C PHE A 6 -31.85 18.27 45.55
N ILE A 7 -32.03 18.51 44.25
CA ILE A 7 -33.34 18.81 43.66
C ILE A 7 -33.90 17.48 43.14
N GLN A 8 -35.05 17.08 43.66
CA GLN A 8 -35.76 15.85 43.31
C GLN A 8 -36.45 15.96 41.94
N PRO A 9 -36.66 14.84 41.22
CA PRO A 9 -37.34 14.82 39.93
C PRO A 9 -38.86 14.95 40.09
N ILE A 10 -39.47 15.73 39.20
CA ILE A 10 -40.92 15.94 39.11
C ILE A 10 -41.56 14.67 38.50
N VAL A 11 -42.47 14.04 39.25
CA VAL A 11 -43.30 12.91 38.80
C VAL A 11 -44.50 13.48 38.03
N PRO A 12 -44.90 12.89 36.87
CA PRO A 12 -46.03 13.40 36.10
C PRO A 12 -47.36 12.90 36.68
N ASP A 13 -48.35 13.79 36.70
CA ASP A 13 -49.71 13.49 37.12
C ASP A 13 -50.48 12.72 36.03
N ARG A 14 -51.25 11.70 36.44
CA ARG A 14 -52.04 10.83 35.57
C ARG A 14 -53.44 11.40 35.40
N GLY A 15 -53.75 11.94 34.22
CA GLY A 15 -55.11 12.24 33.77
C GLY A 15 -55.67 11.14 32.88
N GLU A 16 -56.92 10.75 33.16
CA GLU A 16 -57.62 9.55 32.70
C GLU A 16 -58.10 9.53 31.23
N ILE A 17 -58.54 8.34 30.83
CA ILE A 17 -58.90 7.84 29.50
C ILE A 17 -60.29 8.32 29.04
N GLY A 18 -60.40 8.78 27.79
CA GLY A 18 -61.67 9.00 27.08
C GLY A 18 -61.59 8.53 25.62
N ARG A 19 -62.47 7.59 25.25
CA ARG A 19 -62.56 6.90 23.96
C ARG A 19 -62.87 7.84 22.79
N ASN A 20 -62.20 7.69 21.64
CA ASN A 20 -62.85 7.29 20.38
C ASN A 20 -61.88 7.21 19.20
N SER A 21 -62.15 6.22 18.35
CA SER A 21 -61.48 5.90 17.10
C SER A 21 -61.20 7.11 16.22
N THR A 22 -59.94 7.33 15.87
CA THR A 22 -59.49 7.71 14.52
C THR A 22 -57.98 7.50 14.44
N ARG A 23 -57.53 6.93 13.32
CA ARG A 23 -56.12 6.65 13.01
C ARG A 23 -55.22 7.86 13.37
N LEU A 24 -54.38 7.73 14.39
CA LEU A 24 -53.27 8.64 14.60
C LEU A 24 -52.17 8.29 13.59
N LEU A 25 -52.23 8.96 12.43
CA LEU A 25 -51.06 9.20 11.60
C LEU A 25 -50.00 9.88 12.49
N ILE A 26 -48.89 9.20 12.72
CA ILE A 26 -47.70 9.83 13.26
C ILE A 26 -47.22 10.80 12.16
N CYS A 27 -47.62 12.07 12.26
CA CYS A 27 -47.02 13.14 11.49
C CYS A 27 -45.55 13.24 11.92
N ALA A 28 -44.65 12.67 11.12
CA ALA A 28 -43.23 12.98 11.22
C ALA A 28 -43.08 14.49 11.06
N ALA A 29 -42.78 15.19 12.16
CA ALA A 29 -42.49 16.60 12.13
C ALA A 29 -41.39 16.84 11.10
N ALA A 30 -41.77 17.50 10.00
CA ALA A 30 -40.89 17.89 8.93
C ALA A 30 -39.81 18.80 9.49
N ARG A 31 -38.66 18.24 9.88
CA ARG A 31 -37.43 19.00 9.99
C ARG A 31 -37.15 19.50 8.58
N GLY A 32 -37.46 20.77 8.32
CA GLY A 32 -37.22 21.41 7.04
C GLY A 32 -35.75 21.27 6.60
N PRO A 33 -35.44 21.50 5.32
CA PRO A 33 -34.08 21.41 4.80
C PRO A 33 -33.13 22.25 5.66
N ARG A 34 -32.02 21.64 6.11
CA ARG A 34 -31.00 22.32 6.92
C ARG A 34 -30.60 23.65 6.25
N PRO A 35 -30.67 24.81 6.93
CA PRO A 35 -30.40 26.10 6.32
C PRO A 35 -29.00 26.11 5.68
N ARG A 36 -28.93 26.40 4.38
CA ARG A 36 -27.66 26.60 3.68
C ARG A 36 -27.38 28.10 3.66
N PHE A 37 -26.51 28.56 4.54
CA PHE A 37 -26.00 29.93 4.48
C PHE A 37 -25.28 30.15 3.12
N PRO A 38 -25.37 31.34 2.50
CA PRO A 38 -24.60 31.66 1.31
C PRO A 38 -23.12 31.49 1.62
N ARG A 39 -22.39 30.73 0.80
CA ARG A 39 -20.95 30.59 0.94
C ARG A 39 -20.31 31.93 0.54
N VAL A 40 -20.05 32.78 1.53
CA VAL A 40 -19.61 34.19 1.40
C VAL A 40 -18.28 34.36 0.67
N TRP A 41 -17.51 33.27 0.54
CA TRP A 41 -16.27 33.20 -0.22
C TRP A 41 -16.33 31.98 -1.14
N LYS A 42 -16.61 32.22 -2.43
CA LYS A 42 -16.26 31.26 -3.48
C LYS A 42 -14.84 31.57 -3.90
N THR A 43 -13.88 30.74 -3.48
CA THR A 43 -12.53 30.80 -4.04
C THR A 43 -12.64 30.52 -5.54
N ARG A 44 -12.15 31.45 -6.37
CA ARG A 44 -12.16 31.32 -7.84
C ARG A 44 -11.16 30.21 -8.20
N GLN A 45 -11.67 29.02 -8.53
CA GLN A 45 -10.93 27.84 -9.01
C GLN A 45 -9.87 27.28 -8.03
N LYS A 46 -10.25 26.36 -7.13
CA LYS A 46 -9.25 25.47 -6.51
C LYS A 46 -8.77 24.50 -7.58
N ILE A 47 -7.49 24.57 -7.96
CA ILE A 47 -6.86 23.53 -8.78
C ILE A 47 -7.03 22.21 -8.03
N GLY A 48 -7.77 21.28 -8.62
CA GLY A 48 -8.04 19.98 -8.01
C GLY A 48 -6.75 19.18 -7.82
N THR A 49 -6.76 18.26 -6.85
CA THR A 49 -5.63 17.36 -6.56
C THR A 49 -5.12 16.62 -7.80
N ILE A 50 -6.03 16.29 -8.72
CA ILE A 50 -5.73 15.64 -10.00
C ILE A 50 -4.90 16.54 -10.91
N SER A 51 -5.33 17.78 -11.10
CA SER A 51 -4.62 18.75 -11.93
C SER A 51 -3.28 19.14 -11.30
N LYS A 52 -3.19 19.24 -9.97
CA LYS A 52 -1.91 19.44 -9.27
C LYS A 52 -0.96 18.26 -9.49
N SER A 53 -1.45 17.03 -9.40
CA SER A 53 -0.61 15.84 -9.64
C SER A 53 -0.14 15.79 -11.08
N GLN A 54 -1.00 16.14 -12.05
CA GLN A 54 -0.59 16.15 -13.45
C GLN A 54 0.52 17.19 -13.70
N LYS A 55 0.34 18.42 -13.18
CA LYS A 55 1.37 19.46 -13.27
C LYS A 55 2.69 19.01 -12.66
N LEU A 56 2.66 18.34 -11.52
CA LEU A 56 3.86 17.82 -10.88
C LEU A 56 4.53 16.72 -11.71
N VAL A 57 3.76 15.84 -12.37
CA VAL A 57 4.31 14.86 -13.33
C VAL A 57 4.98 15.57 -14.50
N ASP A 58 4.32 16.56 -15.09
CA ASP A 58 4.86 17.31 -16.24
C ASP A 58 6.15 18.06 -15.85
N CYS A 59 6.19 18.67 -14.66
CA CYS A 59 7.39 19.28 -14.09
C CYS A 59 8.51 18.26 -13.93
N VAL A 60 8.24 17.13 -13.26
CA VAL A 60 9.28 16.11 -12.99
C VAL A 60 9.83 15.51 -14.28
N ASN A 61 8.99 15.28 -15.29
CA ASN A 61 9.41 14.71 -16.57
C ASN A 61 10.27 15.69 -17.38
N GLY A 62 10.04 17.00 -17.26
CA GLY A 62 10.79 18.04 -17.98
C GLY A 62 12.14 18.44 -17.36
N LEU A 63 12.48 17.98 -16.16
CA LEU A 63 13.71 18.36 -15.46
C LEU A 63 14.92 17.55 -15.92
N SER A 64 16.14 18.05 -15.73
CA SER A 64 17.33 17.23 -15.93
C SER A 64 17.44 16.12 -14.86
N ASN A 65 18.45 15.25 -14.99
CA ASN A 65 18.74 14.23 -13.98
C ASN A 65 19.60 14.74 -12.82
N VAL A 66 19.93 16.04 -12.79
CA VAL A 66 20.73 16.65 -11.74
C VAL A 66 19.89 16.77 -10.47
N LYS A 67 20.40 16.22 -9.36
CA LYS A 67 19.70 16.19 -8.07
C LYS A 67 19.24 17.57 -7.61
N GLU A 68 20.11 18.57 -7.73
CA GLU A 68 19.87 19.94 -7.27
C GLU A 68 18.73 20.61 -8.04
N GLU A 69 18.71 20.48 -9.36
CA GLU A 69 17.63 21.01 -10.20
C GLU A 69 16.29 20.35 -9.86
N VAL A 70 16.28 19.03 -9.72
CA VAL A 70 15.06 18.30 -9.37
C VAL A 70 14.55 18.69 -8.00
N TYR A 71 15.43 18.75 -6.99
CA TYR A 71 15.04 19.05 -5.62
C TYR A 71 14.63 20.53 -5.48
N GLY A 72 15.33 21.45 -6.15
CA GLY A 72 14.98 22.86 -6.19
C GLY A 72 13.63 23.11 -6.85
N ALA A 73 13.34 22.44 -7.97
CA ALA A 73 12.03 22.51 -8.61
C ALA A 73 10.93 21.98 -7.70
N LEU A 74 11.14 20.83 -7.05
CA LEU A 74 10.18 20.25 -6.11
C LEU A 74 9.98 21.12 -4.85
N ASP A 75 11.03 21.76 -4.34
CA ASP A 75 10.96 22.68 -3.21
C ASP A 75 10.20 23.95 -3.58
N SER A 76 10.43 24.51 -4.77
CA SER A 76 9.65 25.65 -5.28
C SER A 76 8.18 25.31 -5.50
N PHE A 77 7.87 24.06 -5.87
CA PHE A 77 6.50 23.56 -5.96
C PHE A 77 5.80 23.51 -4.60
N ILE A 78 6.53 23.18 -3.53
CA ILE A 78 5.99 23.16 -2.16
C ILE A 78 5.91 24.54 -1.52
N ALA A 79 6.77 25.49 -1.89
CA ALA A 79 6.90 26.78 -1.21
C ALA A 79 5.57 27.55 -1.05
N TRP A 80 4.58 27.29 -1.90
CA TRP A 80 3.26 27.93 -1.91
C TRP A 80 2.14 27.09 -1.26
N GLU A 81 2.44 25.89 -0.77
CA GLU A 81 1.48 25.00 -0.12
C GLU A 81 1.56 25.12 1.41
N LEU A 82 0.41 25.26 2.06
CA LEU A 82 0.30 25.36 3.52
C LEU A 82 0.70 24.04 4.24
N GLU A 83 0.48 22.91 3.56
CA GLU A 83 0.78 21.57 4.05
C GLU A 83 1.55 20.79 2.98
N PHE A 84 2.39 19.84 3.40
CA PHE A 84 3.09 18.98 2.47
C PHE A 84 2.08 18.21 1.59
N PRO A 85 2.14 18.30 0.25
CA PRO A 85 1.10 17.77 -0.63
C PRO A 85 1.22 16.24 -0.83
N LEU A 86 1.15 15.47 0.27
CA LEU A 86 1.40 14.02 0.31
C LEU A 86 0.49 13.24 -0.65
N ILE A 87 -0.79 13.62 -0.73
CA ILE A 87 -1.77 12.98 -1.62
C ILE A 87 -1.40 13.24 -3.09
N VAL A 88 -0.93 14.45 -3.41
CA VAL A 88 -0.49 14.81 -4.76
C VAL A 88 0.73 13.98 -5.13
N VAL A 89 1.75 13.94 -4.27
CA VAL A 89 3.00 13.18 -4.48
C VAL A 89 2.72 11.67 -4.58
N LYS A 90 1.84 11.13 -3.73
CA LYS A 90 1.44 9.71 -3.82
C LYS A 90 0.74 9.41 -5.15
N LYS A 91 -0.08 10.34 -5.63
CA LYS A 91 -0.77 10.18 -6.91
C LYS A 91 0.21 10.28 -8.08
N THR A 92 1.18 11.20 -8.03
CA THR A 92 2.22 11.30 -9.07
C THR A 92 3.11 10.08 -9.11
N LEU A 93 3.52 9.52 -7.96
CA LEU A 93 4.29 8.26 -7.93
C LEU A 93 3.55 7.13 -8.65
N LYS A 94 2.23 7.00 -8.42
CA LYS A 94 1.41 6.01 -9.14
C LYS A 94 1.32 6.28 -10.65
N THR A 95 1.21 7.54 -11.04
CA THR A 95 1.19 7.91 -12.48
C THR A 95 2.53 7.62 -13.14
N LEU A 96 3.65 7.95 -12.48
CA LEU A 96 5.00 7.66 -12.95
C LEU A 96 5.26 6.14 -13.01
N GLU A 97 4.72 5.38 -12.07
CA GLU A 97 4.78 3.90 -12.06
C GLU A 97 4.06 3.31 -13.28
N PHE A 98 2.90 3.86 -13.64
CA PHE A 98 2.21 3.49 -14.87
C PHE A 98 3.00 3.87 -16.14
N GLN A 99 3.71 5.00 -16.11
CA GLN A 99 4.60 5.44 -17.20
C GLN A 99 5.94 4.69 -17.23
N LYS A 100 6.26 3.89 -16.21
CA LYS A 100 7.55 3.20 -16.02
C LYS A 100 8.77 4.14 -15.95
N GLU A 101 8.57 5.36 -15.45
CA GLU A 101 9.63 6.35 -15.28
C GLU A 101 10.37 6.13 -13.93
N TRP A 102 11.09 5.01 -13.82
CA TRP A 102 11.70 4.56 -12.56
C TRP A 102 12.68 5.58 -11.96
N LYS A 103 13.48 6.24 -12.79
CA LYS A 103 14.41 7.29 -12.35
C LYS A 103 13.71 8.44 -11.64
N ARG A 104 12.56 8.87 -12.20
CA ARG A 104 11.74 9.95 -11.62
C ARG A 104 11.09 9.51 -10.31
N ILE A 105 10.63 8.27 -10.24
CA ILE A 105 10.09 7.68 -9.01
C ILE A 105 11.15 7.68 -7.90
N ILE A 106 12.40 7.31 -8.22
CA ILE A 106 13.52 7.34 -7.27
C ILE A 106 13.77 8.76 -6.79
N GLN A 107 13.91 9.73 -7.70
CA GLN A 107 14.16 11.13 -7.36
C GLN A 107 13.05 11.71 -6.46
N LEU A 108 11.79 11.54 -6.86
CA LEU A 108 10.65 12.06 -6.12
C LEU A 108 10.50 11.39 -4.74
N SER A 109 10.73 10.08 -4.66
CA SER A 109 10.68 9.33 -3.40
C SER A 109 11.81 9.74 -2.46
N LYS A 110 13.05 9.83 -2.94
CA LYS A 110 14.19 10.29 -2.14
C LYS A 110 14.01 11.72 -1.66
N TRP A 111 13.50 12.62 -2.50
CA TRP A 111 13.18 13.99 -2.10
C TRP A 111 12.11 14.00 -1.00
N MET A 112 11.00 13.27 -1.17
CA MET A 112 9.93 13.19 -0.17
C MET A 112 10.47 12.68 1.18
N LEU A 113 11.29 11.63 1.17
CA LEU A 113 11.92 11.10 2.37
C LEU A 113 12.91 12.07 3.01
N SER A 114 13.65 12.87 2.22
CA SER A 114 14.58 13.89 2.73
C SER A 114 13.89 15.01 3.50
N LYS A 115 12.62 15.31 3.18
CA LYS A 115 11.78 16.25 3.95
C LYS A 115 11.16 15.62 5.20
N GLY A 116 11.50 14.37 5.50
CA GLY A 116 10.92 13.61 6.61
C GLY A 116 9.47 13.17 6.36
N GLN A 117 8.96 13.33 5.14
CA GLN A 117 7.57 13.07 4.80
C GLN A 117 7.39 11.69 4.16
N GLY A 118 6.18 11.13 4.28
CA GLY A 118 5.83 9.90 3.57
C GLY A 118 6.65 8.66 3.95
N LYS A 119 7.26 8.62 5.14
CA LYS A 119 7.95 7.43 5.69
C LYS A 119 6.95 6.32 5.99
N THR A 120 6.58 5.56 4.97
CA THR A 120 5.64 4.44 5.06
C THR A 120 6.23 3.22 4.36
N MET A 121 5.83 2.02 4.79
CA MET A 121 6.22 0.77 4.13
C MET A 121 5.87 0.77 2.63
N GLY A 122 4.76 1.41 2.24
CA GLY A 122 4.40 1.57 0.83
C GLY A 122 5.44 2.38 0.05
N THR A 123 5.91 3.50 0.61
CA THR A 123 6.95 4.33 -0.02
C THR A 123 8.27 3.58 -0.17
N TYR A 124 8.69 2.87 0.88
CA TYR A 124 9.90 2.07 0.85
C TYR A 124 9.81 0.93 -0.18
N TYR A 125 8.67 0.26 -0.26
CA TYR A 125 8.45 -0.77 -1.27
C TYR A 125 8.48 -0.20 -2.69
N THR A 126 7.83 0.95 -2.93
CA THR A 126 7.88 1.63 -4.23
C THR A 126 9.30 2.02 -4.61
N LEU A 127 10.09 2.54 -3.66
CA LEU A 127 11.48 2.90 -3.90
C LEU A 127 12.35 1.66 -4.19
N LEU A 128 12.18 0.58 -3.42
CA LEU A 128 12.87 -0.69 -3.65
C LEU A 128 12.54 -1.26 -5.04
N ASN A 129 11.26 -1.24 -5.42
CA ASN A 129 10.83 -1.67 -6.74
C ASN A 129 11.45 -0.81 -7.85
N ALA A 130 11.48 0.52 -7.67
CA ALA A 130 12.05 1.42 -8.66
C ALA A 130 13.57 1.21 -8.83
N PHE A 131 14.32 0.95 -7.74
CA PHE A 131 15.73 0.58 -7.85
C PHE A 131 15.95 -0.72 -8.61
N ALA A 132 15.12 -1.73 -8.35
CA ALA A 132 15.19 -3.00 -9.04
C ALA A 132 14.98 -2.85 -10.55
N GLU A 133 13.95 -2.10 -10.94
CA GLU A 133 13.58 -1.88 -12.35
C GLU A 133 14.54 -0.92 -13.08
N ASP A 134 15.17 0.03 -12.37
CA ASP A 134 16.23 0.90 -12.91
C ASP A 134 17.62 0.21 -12.94
N GLY A 135 17.73 -1.03 -12.43
CA GLY A 135 18.95 -1.83 -12.43
C GLY A 135 19.95 -1.49 -11.31
N ARG A 136 19.60 -0.60 -10.38
CA ARG A 136 20.46 -0.10 -9.30
C ARG A 136 20.43 -1.02 -8.08
N LEU A 137 21.09 -2.17 -8.19
CA LEU A 137 21.08 -3.22 -7.15
C LEU A 137 21.68 -2.76 -5.82
N GLU A 138 22.83 -2.11 -5.87
CA GLU A 138 23.58 -1.71 -4.67
C GLU A 138 22.70 -0.84 -3.76
N GLU A 139 21.99 0.13 -4.33
CA GLU A 139 21.07 0.98 -3.59
C GLU A 139 19.81 0.24 -3.11
N ALA A 140 19.38 -0.80 -3.82
CA ALA A 140 18.30 -1.67 -3.36
C ALA A 140 18.74 -2.49 -2.13
N GLU A 141 19.97 -3.00 -2.13
CA GLU A 141 20.57 -3.73 -1.01
C GLU A 141 20.77 -2.82 0.21
N GLU A 142 21.31 -1.61 0.01
CA GLU A 142 21.46 -0.61 1.08
C GLU A 142 20.11 -0.27 1.71
N LEU A 143 19.08 -0.07 0.88
CA LEU A 143 17.73 0.22 1.36
C LEU A 143 17.14 -0.99 2.10
N TRP A 144 17.33 -2.20 1.59
CA TRP A 144 16.89 -3.43 2.24
C TRP A 144 17.52 -3.57 3.62
N THR A 145 18.85 -3.50 3.73
CA THR A 145 19.57 -3.63 5.00
C THR A 145 19.10 -2.60 6.02
N LYS A 146 18.89 -1.35 5.57
CA LYS A 146 18.36 -0.30 6.44
C LYS A 146 16.96 -0.64 6.96
N ILE A 147 16.02 -0.99 6.09
CA ILE A 147 14.64 -1.28 6.51
C ILE A 147 14.60 -2.55 7.35
N PHE A 148 15.40 -3.56 7.00
CA PHE A 148 15.50 -4.83 7.71
C PHE A 148 15.99 -4.63 9.15
N SER A 149 17.09 -3.90 9.33
CA SER A 149 17.61 -3.59 10.67
C SER A 149 16.64 -2.74 11.52
N GLU A 150 15.90 -1.82 10.91
CA GLU A 150 14.95 -0.96 11.61
C GLU A 150 13.62 -1.67 11.96
N ASN A 151 13.24 -2.73 11.23
CA ASN A 151 11.86 -3.27 11.26
C ASN A 151 11.77 -4.80 11.29
N LEU A 152 12.80 -5.51 11.80
CA LEU A 152 12.97 -6.98 11.78
C LEU A 152 11.66 -7.80 11.84
N GLU A 153 10.84 -7.64 12.88
CA GLU A 153 9.61 -8.44 13.06
C GLU A 153 8.40 -7.89 12.29
N SER A 154 8.39 -6.61 11.96
CA SER A 154 7.23 -5.94 11.34
C SER A 154 7.30 -5.84 9.82
N LEU A 155 8.36 -6.40 9.23
CA LEU A 155 8.62 -6.30 7.80
C LEU A 155 7.56 -7.06 6.99
N PRO A 156 6.87 -6.40 6.06
CA PRO A 156 5.89 -7.09 5.23
C PRO A 156 6.56 -8.13 4.33
N ARG A 157 5.95 -9.31 4.26
CA ARG A 157 6.33 -10.43 3.38
C ARG A 157 6.64 -10.04 1.94
N THR A 158 5.98 -9.00 1.41
CA THR A 158 6.19 -8.51 0.05
C THR A 158 7.62 -8.05 -0.22
N PHE A 159 8.34 -7.58 0.79
CA PHE A 159 9.73 -7.15 0.61
C PHE A 159 10.67 -8.33 0.39
N PHE A 160 10.55 -9.40 1.20
CA PHE A 160 11.30 -10.65 0.99
C PHE A 160 11.06 -11.21 -0.41
N ILE A 161 9.78 -11.25 -0.83
CA ILE A 161 9.41 -11.70 -2.18
C ILE A 161 10.11 -10.87 -3.26
N LYS A 162 10.18 -9.55 -3.08
CA LYS A 162 10.83 -8.64 -4.03
C LYS A 162 12.34 -8.89 -4.08
N MET A 163 13.03 -8.97 -2.95
CA MET A 163 14.48 -9.21 -2.91
C MET A 163 14.86 -10.57 -3.50
N ILE A 164 14.16 -11.64 -3.13
CA ILE A 164 14.37 -12.98 -3.71
C ILE A 164 14.17 -12.95 -5.23
N SER A 165 13.13 -12.25 -5.71
CA SER A 165 12.88 -12.11 -7.15
C SER A 165 13.99 -11.35 -7.87
N ILE A 166 14.61 -10.35 -7.24
CA ILE A 166 15.72 -9.57 -7.80
C ILE A 166 16.98 -10.45 -7.91
N TYR A 167 17.32 -11.19 -6.85
CA TYR A 167 18.48 -12.07 -6.88
C TYR A 167 18.31 -13.24 -7.82
N HIS A 168 17.11 -13.83 -7.89
CA HIS A 168 16.78 -14.88 -8.83
C HIS A 168 16.96 -14.44 -10.29
N SER A 169 16.48 -13.24 -10.66
CA SER A 169 16.63 -12.75 -12.04
C SER A 169 18.09 -12.43 -12.42
N LYS A 170 18.96 -12.23 -11.43
CA LYS A 170 20.39 -11.97 -11.61
C LYS A 170 21.28 -13.21 -11.42
N GLY A 171 20.70 -14.38 -11.11
CA GLY A 171 21.46 -15.60 -10.83
C GLY A 171 22.29 -15.54 -9.55
N MET A 172 21.98 -14.63 -8.62
CA MET A 172 22.72 -14.47 -7.37
C MET A 172 22.16 -15.42 -6.30
N HIS A 173 22.39 -16.71 -6.47
CA HIS A 173 21.77 -17.76 -5.65
C HIS A 173 22.16 -17.70 -4.17
N GLU A 174 23.41 -17.33 -3.85
CA GLU A 174 23.88 -17.24 -2.45
C GLU A 174 23.06 -16.23 -1.64
N LYS A 175 23.01 -14.97 -2.09
CA LYS A 175 22.20 -13.91 -1.45
C LYS A 175 20.71 -14.27 -1.44
N MET A 176 20.24 -14.97 -2.47
CA MET A 176 18.85 -15.44 -2.52
C MET A 176 18.53 -16.43 -1.40
N PHE A 177 19.46 -17.35 -1.11
CA PHE A 177 19.31 -18.31 -0.01
C PHE A 177 19.42 -17.65 1.36
N GLU A 178 20.27 -16.63 1.51
CA GLU A 178 20.35 -15.83 2.75
C GLU A 178 18.99 -15.18 3.09
N ILE A 179 18.39 -14.46 2.13
CA ILE A 179 17.08 -13.83 2.34
C ILE A 179 15.98 -14.87 2.61
N PHE A 180 16.08 -16.05 2.00
CA PHE A 180 15.14 -17.15 2.25
C PHE A 180 15.30 -17.73 3.66
N ALA A 181 16.53 -17.89 4.14
CA ALA A 181 16.80 -18.32 5.51
C ALA A 181 16.25 -17.31 6.53
N ASP A 182 16.53 -16.02 6.35
CA ASP A 182 15.98 -14.94 7.20
C ASP A 182 14.44 -14.98 7.24
N MET A 183 13.81 -15.21 6.08
CA MET A 183 12.36 -15.33 5.95
C MET A 183 11.82 -16.50 6.78
N GLU A 184 12.52 -17.65 6.77
CA GLU A 184 12.14 -18.83 7.55
C GLU A 184 12.38 -18.64 9.06
N GLU A 185 13.50 -18.02 9.45
CA GLU A 185 13.84 -17.72 10.84
C GLU A 185 12.83 -16.77 11.50
N LEU A 186 12.35 -15.77 10.75
CA LEU A 186 11.28 -14.86 11.17
C LEU A 186 9.88 -15.51 11.15
N GLY A 187 9.78 -16.79 10.81
CA GLY A 187 8.52 -17.53 10.75
C GLY A 187 7.59 -17.07 9.61
N ILE A 188 8.11 -16.34 8.62
CA ILE A 188 7.32 -15.83 7.50
C ILE A 188 7.18 -16.93 6.45
N ARG A 189 5.96 -17.43 6.24
CA ARG A 189 5.74 -18.54 5.30
C ARG A 189 6.01 -18.12 3.83
N PRO A 190 6.87 -18.82 3.08
CA PRO A 190 7.14 -18.50 1.68
C PRO A 190 5.94 -18.74 0.77
N ASP A 191 5.89 -18.01 -0.35
CA ASP A 191 4.86 -18.16 -1.38
C ASP A 191 5.23 -19.31 -2.32
N VAL A 192 4.24 -19.87 -3.01
CA VAL A 192 4.48 -20.89 -4.04
C VAL A 192 5.48 -20.38 -5.09
N LYS A 193 5.40 -19.10 -5.46
CA LYS A 193 6.36 -18.47 -6.38
C LYS A 193 7.79 -18.49 -5.83
N ILE A 194 7.96 -18.23 -4.54
CA ILE A 194 9.28 -18.22 -3.87
C ILE A 194 9.84 -19.62 -3.77
N VAL A 195 9.02 -20.59 -3.35
CA VAL A 195 9.41 -21.99 -3.29
C VAL A 195 9.86 -22.49 -4.67
N ASN A 196 9.15 -22.09 -5.73
CA ASN A 196 9.57 -22.44 -7.10
C ASN A 196 10.90 -21.79 -7.48
N MET A 197 11.07 -20.48 -7.26
CA MET A 197 12.33 -19.79 -7.56
C MET A 197 13.53 -20.40 -6.79
N ILE A 198 13.36 -20.68 -5.49
CA ILE A 198 14.40 -21.32 -4.67
C ILE A 198 14.68 -22.73 -5.16
N GLY A 199 13.64 -23.48 -5.54
CA GLY A 199 13.79 -24.81 -6.10
C GLY A 199 14.53 -24.82 -7.43
N ASP A 200 14.25 -23.85 -8.30
CA ASP A 200 14.96 -23.66 -9.57
C ASP A 200 16.44 -23.32 -9.31
N ALA A 201 16.71 -22.44 -8.33
CA ALA A 201 18.07 -22.13 -7.90
C ALA A 201 18.83 -23.36 -7.35
N PHE A 202 18.21 -24.19 -6.50
CA PHE A 202 18.85 -25.42 -6.00
C PHE A 202 19.22 -26.38 -7.12
N LYS A 203 18.34 -26.55 -8.12
CA LYS A 203 18.64 -27.38 -9.29
C LYS A 203 19.77 -26.83 -10.13
N GLN A 204 19.84 -25.51 -10.31
CA GLN A 204 20.92 -24.87 -11.07
C GLN A 204 22.28 -25.02 -10.38
N VAL A 205 22.30 -25.00 -9.04
CA VAL A 205 23.53 -25.21 -8.25
C VAL A 205 23.87 -26.70 -8.06
N GLY A 206 22.95 -27.62 -8.37
CA GLY A 206 23.13 -29.07 -8.20
C GLY A 206 22.90 -29.57 -6.76
N MET A 207 22.14 -28.83 -5.96
CA MET A 207 21.81 -29.17 -4.57
C MET A 207 20.47 -29.91 -4.48
N ASP A 208 20.42 -31.14 -5.00
CA ASP A 208 19.17 -31.91 -5.10
C ASP A 208 18.58 -32.31 -3.73
N ASP A 209 19.42 -32.63 -2.72
CA ASP A 209 18.94 -32.92 -1.35
C ASP A 209 18.19 -31.71 -0.75
N ASN A 210 18.69 -30.49 -0.96
CA ASN A 210 18.03 -29.27 -0.50
C ASN A 210 16.69 -29.05 -1.23
N TYR A 211 16.62 -29.38 -2.54
CA TYR A 211 15.37 -29.34 -3.30
C TYR A 211 14.33 -30.33 -2.76
N GLU A 212 14.75 -31.57 -2.44
CA GLU A 212 13.86 -32.57 -1.84
C GLU A 212 13.34 -32.13 -0.46
N ARG A 213 14.22 -31.57 0.39
CA ARG A 213 13.82 -31.01 1.69
C ARG A 213 12.84 -29.86 1.54
N LEU A 214 13.08 -28.95 0.58
CA LEU A 214 12.22 -27.81 0.30
C LEU A 214 10.82 -28.27 -0.14
N THR A 215 10.75 -29.21 -1.10
CA THR A 215 9.47 -29.72 -1.62
C THR A 215 8.69 -30.52 -0.57
N LYS A 216 9.38 -31.23 0.32
CA LYS A 216 8.77 -31.89 1.48
C LYS A 216 8.21 -30.89 2.50
N LYS A 217 8.95 -29.81 2.79
CA LYS A 217 8.53 -28.76 3.74
C LYS A 217 7.38 -27.91 3.19
N TYR A 218 7.43 -27.56 1.92
CA TYR A 218 6.42 -26.75 1.22
C TYR A 218 5.87 -27.50 0.01
N PRO A 219 4.98 -28.48 0.22
CA PRO A 219 4.36 -29.19 -0.87
C PRO A 219 3.51 -28.23 -1.71
N PRO A 220 3.50 -28.37 -3.05
CA PRO A 220 2.64 -27.57 -3.89
C PRO A 220 1.16 -27.77 -3.51
N PRO A 221 0.34 -26.73 -3.58
CA PRO A 221 -1.08 -26.86 -3.27
C PRO A 221 -1.72 -27.87 -4.23
N LYS A 222 -2.55 -28.78 -3.71
CA LYS A 222 -3.26 -29.76 -4.56
C LYS A 222 -4.38 -29.11 -5.40
N TRP A 223 -4.91 -27.99 -4.92
CA TRP A 223 -6.10 -27.34 -5.45
C TRP A 223 -5.84 -25.85 -5.69
N GLU A 224 -6.30 -25.34 -6.82
CA GLU A 224 -6.35 -23.91 -7.14
C GLU A 224 -7.82 -23.47 -7.24
N TYR A 225 -8.12 -22.27 -6.75
CA TYR A 225 -9.44 -21.66 -6.98
C TYR A 225 -9.35 -20.67 -8.13
N ARG A 226 -10.21 -20.84 -9.13
CA ARG A 226 -10.32 -19.89 -10.25
C ARG A 226 -11.73 -19.36 -10.39
N TYR A 227 -11.86 -18.15 -10.91
CA TYR A 227 -13.15 -17.59 -11.27
C TYR A 227 -13.43 -17.91 -12.74
N ILE A 228 -14.40 -18.79 -12.97
CA ILE A 228 -14.87 -19.15 -14.32
C ILE A 228 -16.29 -18.63 -14.43
N LYS A 229 -16.54 -17.73 -15.40
CA LYS A 229 -17.85 -17.10 -15.62
C LYS A 229 -18.44 -16.47 -14.34
N GLY A 230 -17.60 -15.80 -13.55
CA GLY A 230 -17.99 -15.14 -12.29
C GLY A 230 -18.20 -16.08 -11.09
N LYS A 231 -18.11 -17.41 -11.26
CA LYS A 231 -18.20 -18.39 -10.17
C LYS A 231 -16.82 -18.87 -9.74
N ARG A 232 -16.58 -18.97 -8.43
CA ARG A 232 -15.35 -19.53 -7.87
C ARG A 232 -15.40 -21.06 -7.94
N VAL A 233 -14.60 -21.65 -8.81
CA VAL A 233 -14.49 -23.10 -9.02
C VAL A 233 -13.18 -23.58 -8.41
N LYS A 234 -13.22 -24.72 -7.70
CA LYS A 234 -12.05 -25.41 -7.18
C LYS A 234 -11.58 -26.42 -8.24
N ILE A 235 -10.34 -26.29 -8.69
CA ILE A 235 -9.76 -27.10 -9.76
C ILE A 235 -8.52 -27.79 -9.20
N GLN A 236 -8.30 -29.05 -9.56
CA GLN A 236 -7.10 -29.77 -9.18
C GLN A 236 -5.93 -29.31 -10.06
N ILE A 237 -4.74 -29.13 -9.48
CA ILE A 237 -3.59 -28.59 -10.24
C ILE A 237 -3.08 -29.57 -11.31
N SER A 238 -3.29 -30.88 -11.14
CA SER A 238 -2.99 -31.90 -12.17
C SER A 238 -3.69 -31.58 -13.49
N ASP A 239 -4.99 -31.34 -13.42
CA ASP A 239 -5.87 -31.17 -14.57
C ASP A 239 -5.56 -29.87 -15.35
N LEU A 240 -4.88 -28.92 -14.69
CA LEU A 240 -4.44 -27.66 -15.29
C LEU A 240 -3.17 -27.81 -16.13
N LYS A 241 -2.27 -28.74 -15.78
CA LYS A 241 -1.04 -28.98 -16.54
C LYS A 241 -1.37 -29.63 -17.88
N ASP A 242 -2.28 -30.60 -17.87
CA ASP A 242 -2.72 -31.34 -19.06
C ASP A 242 -3.46 -30.44 -20.09
N SER A 243 -4.06 -29.34 -19.64
CA SER A 243 -4.75 -28.37 -20.51
C SER A 243 -3.83 -27.38 -21.25
N LYS A 244 -2.53 -27.33 -20.90
CA LYS A 244 -1.54 -26.37 -21.43
C LYS A 244 -0.44 -27.03 -22.28
N SER A 245 -0.38 -28.35 -22.28
CA SER A 245 0.43 -29.19 -23.17
C SER A 245 -0.36 -29.54 -24.43
#